data_AF-A0A9Q5QZQ5-F1
#
_entry.id   AF-A0A9Q5QZQ5-F1
#
_cell.length_a   1.000
_cell.length_b   1.000
_cell.length_c   1.000
_cell.angle_alpha   90.00
_cell.angle_beta   90.00
_cell.angle_gamma   90.00
#
_symmetry.space_group_name_H-M   'P 1'
#
loop_
_entity.id
_entity.type
_entity.pdbx_description
1 polymer ?
#
loop_
_entity_poly.entity_id
_entity_poly.type
_entity_poly.pdbx_seq_one_letter_code
_entity_poly.pdbx_strand_id
1 'polypeptide(L)'
;MLKNGIYNSIGALIRATTGLATAPILSRLMGLEEYGVWTLISSVLAFLTVVEAGLSNTATVFISKDLREQDDLKVSHSMTITMSFMLVLALLASLLLYSNAPAVISLFPKLDHQQYKNSVLALKIGSFSILLQLLQQVFIGIEQAYQEYRLLSLLKTLQFTLFSLGWIAIAIQGGTSVTLTIWQLAVSSLIFGLHICVFSFLTKKQDLRVAWDKEKAALQDKV
;
A
#
# COMPACT_ATOMS: atom_id res chain seq x y z
N MET A 1 -4.82 22.46 13.26
CA MET A 1 -3.49 21.89 12.97
C MET A 1 -3.00 20.93 14.06
N LEU A 2 -2.89 21.35 15.33
CA LEU A 2 -2.42 20.49 16.45
C LEU A 2 -3.21 19.18 16.66
N LYS A 3 -4.54 19.25 16.67
CA LYS A 3 -5.40 18.07 16.91
C LYS A 3 -5.20 16.97 15.84
N ASN A 4 -5.03 17.36 14.57
CA ASN A 4 -4.83 16.42 13.46
C ASN A 4 -3.42 15.81 13.46
N GLY A 5 -2.40 16.59 13.86
CA GLY A 5 -1.04 16.09 14.05
C GLY A 5 -0.96 15.03 15.15
N ILE A 6 -1.65 15.25 16.27
CA ILE A 6 -1.68 14.30 17.40
C ILE A 6 -2.27 12.94 16.98
N TYR A 7 -3.36 12.90 16.21
CA TYR A 7 -3.94 11.63 15.74
C TYR A 7 -3.01 10.84 14.82
N ASN A 8 -2.24 11.53 13.97
CA ASN A 8 -1.27 10.87 13.11
C ASN A 8 -0.09 10.29 13.93
N SER A 9 0.42 11.08 14.89
CA SER A 9 1.52 10.66 15.77
C SER A 9 1.13 9.50 16.70
N ILE A 10 -0.06 9.53 17.30
CA ILE A 10 -0.57 8.42 18.15
C ILE A 10 -0.71 7.15 17.32
N GLY A 11 -1.33 7.24 16.13
CA GLY A 11 -1.45 6.09 15.23
C GLY A 11 -0.08 5.53 14.83
N ALA A 12 0.90 6.39 14.56
CA ALA A 12 2.26 5.97 14.25
C ALA A 12 2.92 5.24 15.42
N LEU A 13 2.75 5.72 16.66
CA LEU A 13 3.29 5.08 17.85
C LEU A 13 2.67 3.69 18.08
N ILE A 14 1.36 3.55 17.89
CA ILE A 14 0.67 2.26 17.98
C ILE A 14 1.23 1.27 16.95
N ARG A 15 1.43 1.72 15.70
CA ARG A 15 2.01 0.86 14.65
C ARG A 15 3.46 0.47 14.96
N ALA A 16 4.28 1.40 15.44
CA ALA A 16 5.66 1.12 15.79
C ALA A 16 5.78 0.09 16.93
N THR A 17 5.03 0.30 18.01
CA THR A 17 5.00 -0.62 19.16
C THR A 17 4.47 -2.00 18.78
N THR A 18 3.38 -2.05 18.02
CA THR A 18 2.80 -3.30 17.52
C THR A 18 3.78 -4.03 16.61
N GLY A 19 4.49 -3.33 15.71
CA GLY A 19 5.48 -3.92 14.82
C GLY A 19 6.65 -4.54 15.58
N LEU A 20 7.17 -3.84 16.59
CA LEU A 20 8.24 -4.34 17.46
C LEU A 20 7.83 -5.59 18.24
N ALA A 21 6.57 -5.67 18.70
CA ALA A 21 6.06 -6.84 19.40
C ALA A 21 5.76 -8.02 18.47
N THR A 22 5.35 -7.75 17.23
CA THR A 22 4.91 -8.79 16.27
C THR A 22 6.07 -9.72 15.88
N ALA A 23 7.25 -9.17 15.61
CA ALA A 23 8.44 -9.94 15.20
C ALA A 23 8.85 -11.06 16.19
N PRO A 24 9.10 -10.78 17.49
CA PRO A 24 9.47 -11.82 18.46
C PRO A 24 8.33 -12.82 18.76
N ILE A 25 7.07 -12.43 18.55
CA ILE A 25 5.93 -13.34 18.71
C ILE A 25 5.89 -14.32 17.53
N LEU A 26 5.96 -13.84 16.30
CA LEU A 26 5.95 -14.70 15.11
C LEU A 26 7.14 -15.67 15.11
N SER A 27 8.34 -15.21 15.48
CA SER A 27 9.53 -16.08 15.48
C SER A 27 9.41 -17.26 16.44
N ARG A 28 8.73 -17.06 17.58
CA ARG A 28 8.45 -18.13 18.56
C ARG A 28 7.35 -19.07 18.09
N LEU A 29 6.29 -18.55 17.46
CA LEU A 29 5.15 -19.35 17.03
C LEU A 29 5.44 -20.20 15.78
N MET A 30 6.16 -19.64 14.82
CA MET A 30 6.44 -20.30 13.53
C MET A 30 7.71 -21.17 13.57
N GLY A 31 8.57 -20.97 14.56
CA GLY A 31 9.93 -21.50 14.55
C GLY A 31 10.86 -20.70 13.63
N LEU A 32 12.16 -20.83 13.86
CA LEU A 32 13.19 -20.02 13.18
C LEU A 32 13.25 -20.24 11.67
N GLU A 33 12.96 -21.46 11.23
CA GLU A 33 13.04 -21.85 9.81
C GLU A 33 11.94 -21.17 8.99
N GLU A 34 10.67 -21.37 9.35
CA GLU A 34 9.54 -20.76 8.65
C GLU A 34 9.49 -19.24 8.87
N TYR A 35 9.87 -18.74 10.05
CA TYR A 35 10.01 -17.31 10.28
C TYR A 35 11.11 -16.67 9.42
N GLY A 36 12.20 -17.40 9.14
CA GLY A 36 13.25 -16.96 8.22
C GLY A 36 12.73 -16.79 6.80
N VAL A 37 11.94 -17.75 6.32
CA VAL A 37 11.26 -17.68 5.02
C VAL A 37 10.29 -16.50 4.97
N TRP A 38 9.45 -16.34 6.00
CA TRP A 38 8.53 -15.20 6.11
C TRP A 38 9.28 -13.86 6.08
N THR A 39 10.34 -13.74 6.86
CA THR A 39 11.14 -12.50 6.94
C THR A 39 11.75 -12.15 5.59
N LEU A 40 12.24 -13.14 4.85
CA LEU A 40 12.75 -12.95 3.49
C LEU A 40 11.65 -12.41 2.56
N ILE A 41 10.50 -13.08 2.52
CA ILE A 41 9.35 -12.68 1.70
C ILE A 41 8.92 -11.26 2.09
N SER A 42 8.67 -11.01 3.37
CA SER A 42 8.20 -9.72 3.86
C SER A 42 9.21 -8.60 3.63
N SER A 43 10.51 -8.88 3.64
CA SER A 43 11.55 -7.88 3.35
C SER A 43 11.53 -7.45 1.88
N VAL A 44 11.35 -8.41 0.96
CA VAL A 44 11.20 -8.10 -0.48
C VAL A 44 9.93 -7.28 -0.72
N LEU A 45 8.81 -7.66 -0.09
CA LEU A 45 7.55 -6.90 -0.20
C LEU A 45 7.70 -5.50 0.42
N ALA A 46 8.28 -5.40 1.62
CA ALA A 46 8.48 -4.13 2.31
C ALA A 46 9.38 -3.18 1.53
N PHE A 47 10.44 -3.69 0.89
CA PHE A 47 11.32 -2.88 0.05
C PHE A 47 10.54 -2.16 -1.06
N LEU A 48 9.63 -2.87 -1.75
CA LEU A 48 8.79 -2.25 -2.78
C LEU A 48 7.92 -1.15 -2.19
N THR A 49 7.33 -1.35 -1.01
CA THR A 49 6.51 -0.33 -0.34
C THR A 49 7.27 0.93 0.08
N VAL A 50 8.56 0.81 0.42
CA VAL A 50 9.40 1.97 0.80
C VAL A 50 9.70 2.86 -0.40
N VAL A 51 9.91 2.27 -1.58
CA VAL A 51 10.15 3.01 -2.84
C VAL A 51 8.97 3.93 -3.17
N GLU A 52 7.78 3.63 -2.66
CA GLU A 52 6.54 4.37 -2.88
C GLU A 52 6.41 5.67 -2.07
N ALA A 53 7.27 5.91 -1.08
CA ALA A 53 7.07 6.99 -0.12
C ALA A 53 6.93 8.39 -0.74
N GLY A 54 7.42 8.59 -1.98
CA GLY A 54 7.24 9.84 -2.73
C GLY A 54 5.90 9.96 -3.48
N LEU A 55 5.20 8.86 -3.71
CA LEU A 55 4.01 8.79 -4.57
C LEU A 55 2.80 9.51 -3.96
N SER A 56 2.48 9.21 -2.70
CA SER A 56 1.36 9.86 -1.98
C SER A 56 1.62 11.35 -1.74
N ASN A 57 2.87 11.74 -1.44
CA ASN A 57 3.25 13.14 -1.30
C ASN A 57 3.10 13.92 -2.61
N THR A 58 3.51 13.32 -3.74
CA THR A 58 3.36 13.94 -5.07
C THR A 58 1.89 14.15 -5.41
N ALA A 59 1.05 13.13 -5.21
CA ALA A 59 -0.41 13.23 -5.37
C ALA A 59 -1.00 14.34 -4.49
N THR A 60 -0.58 14.43 -3.23
CA THR A 60 -1.02 15.48 -2.29
C THR A 60 -0.73 16.88 -2.83
N VAL A 61 0.49 17.13 -3.30
CA VAL A 61 0.91 18.45 -3.79
C VAL A 61 0.12 18.88 -5.02
N PHE A 62 0.01 18.02 -6.02
CA PHE A 62 -0.70 18.34 -7.26
C PHE A 62 -2.20 18.57 -7.00
N ILE A 63 -2.84 17.67 -6.25
CA ILE A 63 -4.28 17.76 -6.00
C ILE A 63 -4.59 18.94 -5.07
N SER A 64 -3.76 19.22 -4.07
CA SER A 64 -3.94 20.39 -3.19
C SER A 64 -3.83 21.70 -3.95
N LYS A 65 -2.98 21.77 -4.97
CA LYS A 65 -2.82 22.97 -5.81
C LYS A 65 -4.12 23.24 -6.58
N ASP A 66 -4.65 22.25 -7.27
CA ASP A 66 -5.87 22.44 -8.08
C ASP A 66 -7.12 22.60 -7.21
N LEU A 67 -7.16 21.99 -6.02
CA LEU A 67 -8.28 22.17 -5.07
C LEU A 67 -8.41 23.63 -4.59
N ARG A 68 -7.32 24.39 -4.54
CA ARG A 68 -7.33 25.83 -4.17
C ARG A 68 -7.94 26.71 -5.25
N GLU A 69 -7.90 26.28 -6.51
CA GLU A 69 -8.42 27.04 -7.65
C GLU A 69 -9.95 26.91 -7.79
N GLN A 70 -10.59 26.03 -7.00
CA GLN A 70 -12.05 25.78 -7.00
C GLN A 70 -12.61 25.43 -8.39
N ASP A 71 -11.78 24.81 -9.23
CA ASP A 71 -12.12 24.39 -10.58
C ASP A 71 -12.18 22.86 -10.63
N ASP A 72 -13.39 22.32 -10.59
CA ASP A 72 -13.66 20.87 -10.55
C ASP A 72 -13.10 20.14 -11.79
N LEU A 73 -12.96 20.81 -12.95
CA LEU A 73 -12.34 20.21 -14.14
C LEU A 73 -10.83 20.06 -13.97
N LYS A 74 -10.15 21.04 -13.38
CA LYS A 74 -8.71 20.92 -13.08
C LYS A 74 -8.44 19.84 -12.04
N VAL A 75 -9.25 19.77 -10.99
CA VAL A 75 -9.17 18.71 -9.98
C VAL A 75 -9.39 17.34 -10.62
N SER A 76 -10.42 17.20 -11.45
CA SER A 76 -10.73 15.99 -12.21
C SER A 76 -9.57 15.52 -13.10
N HIS A 77 -8.95 16.46 -13.82
CA HIS A 77 -7.81 16.17 -14.69
C HIS A 77 -6.58 15.69 -13.89
N SER A 78 -6.22 16.40 -12.82
CA SER A 78 -5.07 16.03 -12.00
C SER A 78 -5.27 14.72 -11.24
N MET A 79 -6.50 14.44 -10.78
CA MET A 79 -6.86 13.13 -10.24
C MET A 79 -6.74 12.03 -11.29
N THR A 80 -7.28 12.25 -12.50
CA THR A 80 -7.21 11.28 -13.61
C THR A 80 -5.78 10.94 -13.98
N ILE A 81 -4.91 11.94 -14.15
CA ILE A 81 -3.48 11.72 -14.45
C ILE A 81 -2.79 10.98 -13.32
N THR A 82 -2.97 11.43 -12.07
CA THR A 82 -2.29 10.84 -10.92
C THR A 82 -2.72 9.39 -10.72
N MET A 83 -4.02 9.10 -10.77
CA MET A 83 -4.56 7.74 -10.66
C MET A 83 -4.07 6.84 -11.81
N SER A 84 -4.07 7.33 -13.05
CA SER A 84 -3.65 6.55 -14.23
C SER A 84 -2.16 6.24 -14.18
N PHE A 85 -1.32 7.23 -13.87
CA PHE A 85 0.12 7.04 -13.72
C PHE A 85 0.45 6.01 -12.64
N MET A 86 -0.22 6.11 -11.51
CA MET A 86 -0.02 5.20 -10.37
C MET A 86 -0.54 3.80 -10.66
N LEU A 87 -1.65 3.66 -11.40
CA LEU A 87 -2.12 2.37 -11.88
C LEU A 87 -1.07 1.68 -12.76
N VAL A 88 -0.47 2.42 -13.71
CA VAL A 88 0.60 1.89 -14.56
C VAL A 88 1.80 1.46 -13.72
N LEU A 89 2.28 2.31 -12.81
CA LEU A 89 3.40 1.98 -11.93
C LEU A 89 3.10 0.75 -11.05
N ALA A 90 1.90 0.68 -10.48
CA ALA A 90 1.50 -0.42 -9.61
C ALA A 90 1.43 -1.75 -10.36
N LEU A 91 0.85 -1.73 -11.58
CA LEU A 91 0.81 -2.88 -12.47
C LEU A 91 2.22 -3.33 -12.88
N LEU A 92 3.10 -2.40 -13.25
CA LEU A 92 4.48 -2.71 -13.63
C LEU A 92 5.24 -3.34 -12.46
N ALA A 93 5.20 -2.74 -11.27
CA ALA A 93 5.89 -3.26 -10.10
C ALA A 93 5.40 -4.67 -9.72
N SER A 94 4.07 -4.86 -9.70
CA SER A 94 3.46 -6.17 -9.41
C SER A 94 3.80 -7.21 -10.48
N LEU A 95 3.73 -6.86 -11.77
CA LEU A 95 4.02 -7.77 -12.87
C LEU A 95 5.50 -8.19 -12.87
N LEU A 96 6.41 -7.24 -12.64
CA LEU A 96 7.83 -7.50 -12.52
C LEU A 96 8.11 -8.44 -11.34
N LEU A 97 7.52 -8.19 -10.18
CA LEU A 97 7.70 -9.06 -9.01
C LEU A 97 7.11 -10.45 -9.25
N TYR A 98 5.89 -10.55 -9.80
CA TYR A 98 5.23 -11.83 -10.08
C TYR A 98 6.04 -12.70 -11.04
N SER A 99 6.52 -12.11 -12.13
CA SER A 99 7.25 -12.81 -13.18
C SER A 99 8.66 -13.20 -12.73
N ASN A 100 9.31 -12.34 -11.93
CA ASN A 100 10.68 -12.57 -11.45
C ASN A 100 10.73 -13.21 -10.05
N ALA A 101 9.60 -13.58 -9.43
CA ALA A 101 9.59 -14.24 -8.12
C ALA A 101 10.55 -15.45 -8.03
N PRO A 102 10.62 -16.37 -9.02
CA PRO A 102 11.59 -17.47 -8.98
C PRO A 102 13.05 -17.00 -8.99
N ALA A 103 13.35 -15.95 -9.76
CA ALA A 103 14.68 -15.36 -9.84
C ALA A 103 15.07 -14.68 -8.52
N VAL A 104 14.14 -13.94 -7.90
CA VAL A 104 14.36 -13.32 -6.58
C VAL A 104 14.63 -14.37 -5.51
N ILE A 105 13.83 -15.44 -5.45
CA ILE A 105 14.05 -16.51 -4.47
C ILE A 105 15.34 -17.30 -4.75
N SER A 106 15.75 -17.43 -6.02
CA SER A 106 17.00 -18.12 -6.37
C SER A 106 18.26 -17.44 -5.83
N LEU A 107 18.18 -16.16 -5.43
CA LEU A 107 19.26 -15.46 -4.72
C LEU A 107 19.52 -16.02 -3.31
N PHE A 108 18.64 -16.89 -2.80
CA PHE A 108 18.72 -17.49 -1.48
C PHE A 108 18.94 -19.02 -1.59
N PRO A 109 20.16 -19.49 -1.90
CA PRO A 109 20.44 -20.89 -2.24
C PRO A 109 20.36 -21.85 -1.06
N LYS A 110 20.15 -21.36 0.17
CA LYS A 110 20.05 -22.17 1.39
C LYS A 110 18.65 -22.76 1.61
N LEU A 111 17.66 -22.38 0.80
CA LEU A 111 16.31 -22.91 0.89
C LEU A 111 16.28 -24.33 0.35
N ASP A 112 15.60 -25.23 1.06
CA ASP A 112 15.27 -26.54 0.51
C ASP A 112 14.25 -26.43 -0.64
N HIS A 113 13.98 -27.55 -1.32
CA HIS A 113 13.09 -27.57 -2.48
C HIS A 113 11.65 -27.14 -2.16
N GLN A 114 11.14 -27.50 -0.98
CA GLN A 114 9.79 -27.16 -0.56
C GLN A 114 9.69 -25.69 -0.13
N GLN A 115 10.67 -25.21 0.63
CA GLN A 115 10.80 -23.81 1.01
C GLN A 115 10.95 -22.90 -0.20
N TYR A 116 11.73 -23.31 -1.20
CA TYR A 116 11.86 -22.59 -2.46
C TYR A 116 10.49 -22.41 -3.13
N LYS A 117 9.75 -23.52 -3.33
CA LYS A 117 8.41 -23.50 -3.94
C LYS A 117 7.43 -22.64 -3.16
N ASN A 118 7.40 -22.78 -1.84
CA ASN A 118 6.53 -22.01 -0.96
C ASN A 118 6.88 -20.52 -1.02
N SER A 119 8.16 -20.16 -1.05
CA SER A 119 8.62 -18.77 -1.14
C SER A 119 8.27 -18.13 -2.48
N VAL A 120 8.44 -18.87 -3.59
CA VAL A 120 8.02 -18.41 -4.92
C VAL A 120 6.52 -18.15 -4.95
N LEU A 121 5.72 -19.09 -4.42
CA LEU A 121 4.27 -18.94 -4.35
C LEU A 121 3.87 -17.75 -3.47
N ALA A 122 4.48 -17.60 -2.30
CA ALA A 122 4.23 -16.51 -1.40
C ALA A 122 4.58 -15.15 -2.04
N LEU A 123 5.71 -15.01 -2.74
CA LEU A 123 6.04 -13.77 -3.46
C LEU A 123 5.06 -13.48 -4.60
N LYS A 124 4.62 -14.50 -5.34
CA LYS A 124 3.61 -14.33 -6.39
C LYS A 124 2.26 -13.87 -5.85
N ILE A 125 1.85 -14.36 -4.69
CA ILE A 125 0.63 -13.87 -4.02
C ILE A 125 0.89 -12.46 -3.46
N GLY A 126 2.07 -12.25 -2.90
CA GLY A 126 2.52 -10.98 -2.33
C GLY A 126 2.58 -9.85 -3.35
N SER A 127 2.87 -10.14 -4.62
CA SER A 127 2.88 -9.12 -5.68
C SER A 127 1.50 -8.46 -5.86
N PHE A 128 0.41 -9.22 -5.72
CA PHE A 128 -0.94 -8.65 -5.73
C PHE A 128 -1.21 -7.80 -4.48
N SER A 129 -0.63 -8.14 -3.33
CA SER A 129 -0.72 -7.30 -2.13
C SER A 129 0.01 -5.97 -2.35
N ILE A 130 1.14 -6.00 -3.06
CA ILE A 130 1.89 -4.79 -3.42
C ILE A 130 1.15 -3.95 -4.45
N LEU A 131 0.54 -4.56 -5.47
CA LEU A 131 -0.33 -3.87 -6.42
C LEU A 131 -1.37 -3.01 -5.69
N LEU A 132 -2.08 -3.61 -4.73
CA LEU A 132 -3.11 -2.91 -3.97
C LEU A 132 -2.54 -1.83 -3.06
N GLN A 133 -1.42 -2.10 -2.37
CA GLN A 133 -0.76 -1.11 -1.51
C GLN A 133 -0.24 0.11 -2.29
N LEU A 134 0.33 -0.10 -3.49
CA LEU A 134 0.73 0.96 -4.40
C LEU A 134 -0.47 1.83 -4.79
N LEU A 135 -1.59 1.20 -5.16
CA LEU A 135 -2.80 1.93 -5.51
C LEU A 135 -3.39 2.70 -4.31
N GLN A 136 -3.25 2.19 -3.09
CA GLN A 136 -3.64 2.90 -1.87
C GLN A 136 -2.89 4.22 -1.71
N GLN A 137 -1.65 4.36 -2.20
CA GLN A 137 -0.86 5.60 -2.08
C GLN A 137 -1.56 6.81 -2.72
N VAL A 138 -2.31 6.59 -3.81
CA VAL A 138 -3.06 7.66 -4.46
C VAL A 138 -4.18 8.17 -3.57
N PHE A 139 -4.94 7.25 -2.99
CA PHE A 139 -6.03 7.58 -2.07
C PHE A 139 -5.50 8.26 -0.81
N ILE A 140 -4.37 7.77 -0.27
CA ILE A 140 -3.66 8.40 0.83
C ILE A 140 -3.29 9.86 0.48
N GLY A 141 -2.76 10.09 -0.73
CA GLY A 141 -2.42 11.44 -1.19
C GLY A 141 -3.64 12.35 -1.39
N ILE A 142 -4.75 11.80 -1.87
CA ILE A 142 -6.02 12.53 -1.98
C ILE A 142 -6.53 12.91 -0.58
N GLU A 143 -6.61 11.96 0.35
CA GLU A 143 -7.04 12.20 1.73
C GLU A 143 -6.18 13.28 2.42
N GLN A 144 -4.86 13.27 2.16
CA GLN A 144 -3.94 14.31 2.62
C GLN A 144 -4.23 15.67 1.99
N ALA A 145 -4.53 15.74 0.69
CA ALA A 145 -4.89 16.97 0.00
C ALA A 145 -6.18 17.60 0.57
N TYR A 146 -7.14 16.76 0.94
CA TYR A 146 -8.38 17.15 1.63
C TYR A 146 -8.21 17.44 3.12
N GLN A 147 -6.99 17.31 3.67
CA GLN A 147 -6.68 17.49 5.10
C GLN A 147 -7.38 16.49 6.03
N GLU A 148 -7.85 15.35 5.52
CA GLU A 148 -8.54 14.30 6.28
C GLU A 148 -7.58 13.31 6.97
N TYR A 149 -6.63 13.86 7.73
CA TYR A 149 -5.61 13.08 8.45
C TYR A 149 -6.19 12.11 9.49
N ARG A 150 -7.42 12.36 9.96
CA ARG A 150 -8.09 11.50 10.94
C ARG A 150 -8.46 10.15 10.31
N LEU A 151 -9.18 10.17 9.18
CA LEU A 151 -9.58 8.94 8.47
C LEU A 151 -8.36 8.20 7.92
N LEU A 152 -7.39 8.95 7.40
CA LEU A 152 -6.11 8.40 6.93
C LEU A 152 -5.35 7.66 8.04
N SER A 153 -5.20 8.27 9.22
CA SER A 153 -4.53 7.61 10.35
C SER A 153 -5.31 6.39 10.84
N LEU A 154 -6.65 6.46 10.84
CA LEU A 154 -7.52 5.34 11.22
C LEU A 154 -7.34 4.15 10.27
N LEU A 155 -7.42 4.35 8.95
CA LEU A 155 -7.26 3.27 7.97
C LEU A 155 -5.87 2.63 8.03
N LYS A 156 -4.80 3.44 8.13
CA LYS A 156 -3.43 2.92 8.30
C LYS A 156 -3.27 2.10 9.57
N THR A 157 -3.87 2.55 10.67
CA THR A 157 -3.82 1.85 11.96
C THR A 157 -4.63 0.56 11.91
N LEU A 158 -5.81 0.59 11.29
CA LEU A 158 -6.66 -0.59 11.07
C LEU A 158 -5.93 -1.63 10.23
N GLN A 159 -5.35 -1.25 9.09
CA GLN A 159 -4.58 -2.14 8.21
C GLN A 159 -3.44 -2.83 8.96
N PHE A 160 -2.63 -2.04 9.67
CA PHE A 160 -1.48 -2.57 10.42
C PHE A 160 -1.93 -3.52 11.54
N THR A 161 -3.01 -3.17 12.24
CA THR A 161 -3.59 -4.01 13.29
C THR A 161 -4.12 -5.33 12.73
N LEU A 162 -4.84 -5.29 11.60
CA LEU A 162 -5.35 -6.49 10.94
C LEU A 162 -4.24 -7.39 10.41
N PHE A 163 -3.16 -6.82 9.85
CA PHE A 163 -1.97 -7.59 9.48
C PHE A 163 -1.37 -8.29 10.69
N SER A 164 -1.01 -7.53 11.74
CA SER A 164 -0.35 -8.08 12.93
C SER A 164 -1.19 -9.15 13.62
N LEU A 165 -2.48 -8.87 13.91
CA LEU A 165 -3.36 -9.81 14.60
C LEU A 165 -3.61 -11.07 13.77
N GLY A 166 -3.86 -10.94 12.48
CA GLY A 166 -4.11 -12.11 11.64
C GLY A 166 -2.85 -12.93 11.39
N TRP A 167 -1.67 -12.31 11.29
CA TRP A 167 -0.42 -13.06 11.23
C TRP A 167 -0.19 -13.88 12.50
N ILE A 168 -0.41 -13.27 13.68
CA ILE A 168 -0.30 -13.99 14.96
C ILE A 168 -1.34 -15.12 15.03
N ALA A 169 -2.60 -14.87 14.67
CA ALA A 169 -3.66 -15.87 14.71
C ALA A 169 -3.38 -17.06 13.79
N ILE A 170 -2.85 -16.81 12.60
CA ILE A 170 -2.45 -17.85 11.63
C ILE A 170 -1.23 -18.62 12.15
N ALA A 171 -0.25 -17.92 12.72
CA ALA A 171 0.95 -18.56 13.29
C ALA A 171 0.60 -19.49 14.47
N ILE A 172 -0.37 -19.13 15.33
CA ILE A 172 -0.87 -20.00 16.41
C ILE A 172 -1.45 -21.32 15.85
N GLN A 173 -2.06 -21.28 14.67
CA GLN A 173 -2.64 -22.44 14.00
C GLN A 173 -1.62 -23.26 13.21
N GLY A 174 -0.32 -22.92 13.28
CA GLY A 174 0.74 -23.57 12.51
C GLY A 174 0.76 -23.18 11.02
N GLY A 175 0.22 -21.99 10.69
CA GLY A 175 0.23 -21.50 9.32
C GLY A 175 1.63 -21.20 8.78
N THR A 176 1.76 -21.27 7.45
CA THR A 176 3.00 -21.03 6.71
C THR A 176 3.10 -19.59 6.19
N SER A 177 4.27 -19.20 5.72
CA SER A 177 4.53 -17.93 5.05
C SER A 177 3.56 -17.67 3.89
N VAL A 178 3.14 -18.71 3.18
CA VAL A 178 2.13 -18.61 2.12
C VAL A 178 0.78 -18.14 2.70
N THR A 179 0.33 -18.76 3.79
CA THR A 179 -0.94 -18.38 4.43
C THR A 179 -0.92 -16.96 5.02
N LEU A 180 0.24 -16.53 5.56
CA LEU A 180 0.44 -15.15 6.00
C LEU A 180 0.32 -14.15 4.84
N THR A 181 0.87 -14.48 3.67
CA THR A 181 0.75 -13.62 2.49
C THR A 181 -0.65 -13.59 1.91
N ILE A 182 -1.39 -14.71 1.95
CA ILE A 182 -2.81 -14.74 1.57
C ILE A 182 -3.62 -13.81 2.48
N TRP A 183 -3.37 -13.86 3.79
CA TRP A 183 -4.00 -12.95 4.73
C TRP A 183 -3.64 -11.49 4.46
N GLN A 184 -2.38 -11.21 4.17
CA GLN A 184 -1.93 -9.88 3.78
C GLN A 184 -2.67 -9.38 2.52
N LEU A 185 -2.90 -10.24 1.53
CA LEU A 185 -3.67 -9.89 0.34
C LEU A 185 -5.14 -9.58 0.68
N ALA A 186 -5.75 -10.39 1.53
CA ALA A 186 -7.14 -10.20 1.97
C ALA A 186 -7.32 -8.85 2.68
N VAL A 187 -6.43 -8.53 3.64
CA VAL A 187 -6.46 -7.25 4.36
C VAL A 187 -6.14 -6.08 3.41
N SER A 188 -5.18 -6.24 2.49
CA SER A 188 -4.87 -5.18 1.50
C SER A 188 -6.07 -4.88 0.60
N SER A 189 -6.81 -5.91 0.19
CA SER A 189 -8.04 -5.78 -0.61
C SER A 189 -9.14 -5.06 0.17
N LEU A 190 -9.36 -5.44 1.43
CA LEU A 190 -10.34 -4.79 2.30
C LEU A 190 -10.03 -3.30 2.47
N ILE A 191 -8.79 -2.97 2.82
CA ILE A 191 -8.36 -1.60 3.08
C ILE A 191 -8.39 -0.74 1.81
N PHE A 192 -8.03 -1.32 0.67
CA PHE A 192 -8.19 -0.67 -0.62
C PHE A 192 -9.65 -0.29 -0.90
N GLY A 193 -10.59 -1.20 -0.64
CA GLY A 193 -12.02 -0.90 -0.73
C GLY A 193 -12.47 0.23 0.21
N LEU A 194 -11.96 0.26 1.44
CA LEU A 194 -12.27 1.34 2.39
C LEU A 194 -11.73 2.70 1.92
N HIS A 195 -10.53 2.74 1.33
CA HIS A 195 -9.99 3.95 0.71
C HIS A 195 -10.88 4.45 -0.45
N ILE A 196 -11.40 3.55 -1.28
CA ILE A 196 -12.38 3.91 -2.32
C ILE A 196 -13.64 4.52 -1.69
N CYS A 197 -14.17 3.91 -0.62
CA CYS A 197 -15.34 4.46 0.08
C CYS A 197 -15.08 5.87 0.66
N VAL A 198 -13.91 6.09 1.29
CA VAL A 198 -13.53 7.40 1.81
C VAL A 198 -13.37 8.41 0.68
N PHE A 199 -12.74 8.01 -0.43
CA PHE A 199 -12.64 8.83 -1.62
C PHE A 199 -14.01 9.26 -2.16
N SER A 200 -14.95 8.32 -2.34
CA SER A 200 -16.30 8.61 -2.79
C SER A 200 -17.07 9.52 -1.83
N PHE A 201 -16.81 9.41 -0.51
CA PHE A 201 -17.40 10.30 0.48
C PHE A 201 -16.83 11.73 0.38
N LEU A 202 -15.52 11.86 0.19
CA LEU A 202 -14.84 13.15 0.10
C LEU A 202 -15.22 13.93 -1.17
N THR A 203 -15.36 13.23 -2.28
CA THR A 203 -15.62 13.85 -3.59
C THR A 203 -17.09 13.98 -3.92
N LYS A 204 -18.00 13.54 -3.04
CA LYS A 204 -19.46 13.56 -3.23
C LYS A 204 -20.03 14.94 -3.61
N LYS A 205 -19.37 16.03 -3.22
CA LYS A 205 -19.82 17.41 -3.48
C LYS A 205 -19.21 18.03 -4.75
N GLN A 206 -18.32 17.33 -5.45
CA GLN A 206 -17.66 17.80 -6.66
C GLN A 206 -18.22 17.09 -7.89
N ASP A 207 -18.34 17.79 -9.03
CA ASP A 207 -18.67 17.16 -10.32
C ASP A 207 -17.39 16.58 -10.93
N LEU A 208 -16.90 15.49 -10.35
CA LEU A 208 -15.71 14.81 -10.84
C LEU A 208 -16.04 13.96 -12.07
N ARG A 209 -15.28 14.17 -13.14
CA ARG A 209 -15.38 13.38 -14.39
C ARG A 209 -14.01 12.87 -14.79
N VAL A 210 -13.98 11.74 -15.50
CA VAL A 210 -12.74 11.29 -16.13
C VAL A 210 -12.39 12.30 -17.22
N ALA A 211 -11.36 13.11 -16.97
CA ALA A 211 -10.97 14.22 -17.82
C ALA A 211 -9.62 13.91 -18.47
N TRP A 212 -9.66 13.29 -19.65
CA TRP A 212 -8.53 13.19 -20.57
C TRP A 212 -8.65 14.31 -21.59
N ASP A 213 -8.16 15.50 -21.27
CA ASP A 213 -8.15 16.59 -22.25
C ASP A 213 -6.73 16.91 -22.72
N LYS A 214 -6.58 16.93 -24.05
CA LYS A 214 -5.31 17.16 -24.75
C LYS A 214 -4.89 18.64 -24.70
N GLU A 215 -5.75 19.54 -24.23
CA GLU A 215 -5.54 20.99 -24.30
C GLU A 215 -4.43 21.52 -23.39
N LYS A 216 -4.13 20.89 -22.23
CA LYS A 216 -3.02 21.37 -21.39
C LYS A 216 -1.63 21.04 -21.93
N ALA A 217 -1.49 20.02 -22.78
CA ALA A 217 -0.22 19.73 -23.45
C ALA A 217 0.18 20.85 -24.42
N ALA A 218 -0.80 21.52 -25.05
CA ALA A 218 -0.56 22.63 -25.97
C ALA A 218 -0.33 23.99 -25.29
N LEU A 219 -0.69 24.14 -24.00
CA LEU A 219 -0.53 25.39 -23.26
C LEU A 219 0.80 25.49 -22.50
N GLN A 220 1.49 24.37 -22.25
CA GLN A 220 2.85 24.38 -21.68
C GLN A 220 3.94 24.64 -22.71
N ASP A 221 3.67 24.44 -24.01
CA ASP A 221 4.59 24.77 -25.13
C ASP A 221 4.55 26.25 -25.56
N LYS A 222 3.76 27.10 -24.88
CA LYS A 222 3.63 28.54 -25.18
C LYS A 222 4.19 29.47 -24.09
N VAL A 223 5.02 28.97 -23.17
CA VAL A 223 5.75 29.79 -22.20
C VAL A 223 7.24 29.72 -22.47
#